data_AF-A0A8H6XHI9-F1
#
_entry.id   AF-A0A8H6XHI9-F1
#
_cell.length_a   1.000
_cell.length_b   1.000
_cell.length_c   1.000
_cell.angle_alpha   90.00
_cell.angle_beta   90.00
_cell.angle_gamma   90.00
#
_symmetry.space_group_name_H-M   'P 1'
#
loop_
_entity.id
_entity.type
_entity.pdbx_description
1 polymer ?
#
loop_
_entity_poly.entity_id
_entity_poly.type
_entity_poly.pdbx_seq_one_letter_code
_entity_poly.pdbx_strand_id
1 'polypeptide(L)'
;MSTYWDAYPNFVHNTTAPLQQEFKLLAAQCGWSGEKYKKEWARCGVEEFSHHFGRDDNRLAGWQAMCALVQVDEVPDSIKKCKQVLRTTVWVNIFDLVDAKRTGEPVKKHASAEALRKYSKKHKKIFPKKTAKENRFLTVLLIEMF
;
A
#
# COMPACT_ATOMS: atom_id res chain seq x y z
N MET A 1 10.40 -9.03 12.25
CA MET A 1 10.40 -7.76 11.51
C MET A 1 9.52 -6.80 12.28
N SER A 2 10.00 -5.59 12.54
CA SER A 2 9.25 -4.58 13.30
C SER A 2 8.15 -3.96 12.43
N THR A 3 6.99 -3.68 13.02
CA THR A 3 5.88 -2.94 12.39
C THR A 3 6.01 -1.44 12.67
N TYR A 4 5.27 -0.60 11.95
CA TYR A 4 5.22 0.84 12.25
C TYR A 4 4.75 1.11 13.70
N TRP A 5 3.87 0.24 14.19
CA TRP A 5 3.22 0.37 15.49
C TRP A 5 4.17 0.12 16.67
N ASP A 6 5.27 -0.60 16.46
CA ASP A 6 6.26 -0.88 17.51
C ASP A 6 6.93 0.40 18.03
N ALA A 7 6.94 1.47 17.23
CA ALA A 7 7.41 2.79 17.64
C ALA A 7 6.47 3.48 18.65
N TYR A 8 5.26 2.94 18.87
CA TYR A 8 4.22 3.50 19.72
C TYR A 8 3.69 2.45 20.70
N PRO A 9 4.49 2.02 21.71
CA PRO A 9 4.11 0.93 22.62
C PRO A 9 2.85 1.22 23.45
N ASN A 10 2.50 2.49 23.62
CA ASN A 10 1.30 2.93 24.34
C ASN A 10 0.03 2.98 23.47
N PHE A 11 0.12 2.55 22.21
CA PHE A 11 -1.01 2.49 21.29
C PHE A 11 -1.29 1.04 20.90
N VAL A 12 -2.39 0.50 21.40
CA VAL A 12 -2.88 -0.83 21.02
C VAL A 12 -3.71 -0.68 19.76
N HIS A 13 -3.14 -1.06 18.63
CA HIS A 13 -3.82 -0.97 17.34
C HIS A 13 -4.58 -2.26 17.01
N ASN A 14 -5.70 -2.13 16.30
CA ASN A 14 -6.44 -3.28 15.79
C ASN A 14 -5.81 -3.77 14.47
N THR A 15 -5.16 -4.94 14.52
CA THR A 15 -4.46 -5.56 13.38
C THR A 15 -5.40 -5.95 12.23
N THR A 16 -6.69 -6.11 12.47
CA THR A 16 -7.69 -6.47 11.45
C THR A 16 -8.50 -5.28 10.95
N ALA A 17 -8.28 -4.08 11.49
CA ALA A 17 -8.95 -2.86 11.02
C ALA A 17 -8.18 -2.21 9.86
N PRO A 18 -8.86 -1.40 9.02
CA PRO A 18 -8.22 -0.63 7.96
C PRO A 18 -7.12 0.28 8.52
N LEU A 19 -5.98 0.33 7.84
CA LEU A 19 -4.79 1.05 8.26
C LEU A 19 -5.07 2.54 8.52
N GLN A 20 -5.88 3.15 7.65
CA GLN A 20 -6.22 4.56 7.76
C GLN A 20 -7.06 4.87 9.03
N GLN A 21 -7.86 3.91 9.51
CA GLN A 21 -8.66 4.09 10.72
C GLN A 21 -7.75 4.09 11.95
N GLU A 22 -6.90 3.08 12.09
CA GLU A 22 -5.95 2.97 13.20
C GLU A 22 -4.97 4.15 13.22
N PHE A 23 -4.49 4.58 12.05
CA PHE A 23 -3.59 5.73 11.95
C PHE A 23 -4.26 7.03 12.41
N LYS A 24 -5.55 7.22 12.11
CA LYS A 24 -6.29 8.42 12.58
C LYS A 24 -6.42 8.44 14.10
N LEU A 25 -6.63 7.28 14.73
CA LEU A 25 -6.70 7.16 16.19
C LEU A 25 -5.34 7.50 16.81
N LEU A 26 -4.26 6.92 16.29
CA LEU A 26 -2.89 7.23 16.74
C LEU A 26 -2.56 8.72 16.56
N ALA A 27 -2.87 9.28 15.38
CA ALA A 27 -2.63 10.68 15.10
C ALA A 27 -3.40 11.61 16.05
N ALA A 28 -4.64 11.26 16.43
CA ALA A 28 -5.41 11.99 17.42
C ALA A 28 -4.76 11.91 18.81
N GLN A 29 -4.34 10.72 19.25
CA GLN A 29 -3.66 10.51 20.53
C GLN A 29 -2.35 11.31 20.62
N CYS A 30 -1.58 11.37 19.53
CA CYS A 30 -0.33 12.10 19.50
C CYS A 30 -0.47 13.58 19.10
N GLY A 31 -1.69 14.06 18.87
CA GLY A 31 -1.96 15.45 18.46
C GLY A 31 -1.34 15.84 17.12
N TRP A 32 -1.18 14.91 16.18
CA TRP A 32 -0.54 15.19 14.89
C TRP A 32 -1.50 15.87 13.91
N SER A 33 -1.03 16.97 13.33
CA SER A 33 -1.74 17.71 12.29
C SER A 33 -0.77 18.23 11.23
N GLY A 34 -1.31 18.82 10.15
CA GLY A 34 -0.52 19.50 9.12
C GLY A 34 0.55 18.62 8.47
N GLU A 35 1.79 19.10 8.45
CA GLU A 35 2.91 18.39 7.83
C GLU A 35 3.30 17.12 8.58
N LYS A 36 3.23 17.13 9.93
CA LYS A 36 3.57 15.97 10.76
C LYS A 36 2.64 14.80 10.46
N TYR A 37 1.34 15.05 10.36
CA TYR A 37 0.35 14.05 9.97
C TYR A 37 0.71 13.41 8.61
N LYS A 38 1.05 14.24 7.61
CA LYS A 38 1.40 13.74 6.27
C LYS A 38 2.68 12.89 6.29
N LYS A 39 3.69 13.31 7.05
CA LYS A 39 4.97 12.60 7.17
C LYS A 39 4.81 11.25 7.88
N GLU A 40 4.05 11.22 8.97
CA GLU A 40 3.78 9.97 9.69
C GLU A 40 2.87 9.04 8.88
N TRP A 41 1.89 9.57 8.14
CA TRP A 41 1.04 8.75 7.28
C TRP A 41 1.83 8.10 6.14
N ALA A 42 2.75 8.86 5.54
CA ALA A 42 3.70 8.36 4.56
C ALA A 42 4.56 7.21 5.10
N ARG A 43 5.11 7.41 6.30
CA ARG A 43 5.98 6.44 6.97
C ARG A 43 5.21 5.17 7.31
N CYS A 44 4.02 5.31 7.92
CA CYS A 44 3.11 4.21 8.24
C CYS A 44 2.82 3.37 6.99
N GLY A 45 2.44 4.01 5.88
CA GLY A 45 2.15 3.31 4.63
C GLY A 45 3.33 2.50 4.09
N VAL A 46 4.55 3.05 4.12
CA VAL A 46 5.75 2.33 3.63
C VAL A 46 6.16 1.20 4.56
N GLU A 47 6.17 1.44 5.87
CA GLU A 47 6.59 0.43 6.84
C GLU A 47 5.62 -0.75 6.87
N GLU A 48 4.31 -0.49 6.87
CA GLU A 48 3.28 -1.54 6.87
C GLU A 48 3.24 -2.30 5.54
N PHE A 49 3.35 -1.60 4.41
CA PHE A 49 3.48 -2.27 3.12
C PHE A 49 4.73 -3.15 3.08
N SER A 50 5.86 -2.63 3.56
CA SER A 50 7.12 -3.37 3.60
C SER A 50 7.07 -4.56 4.57
N HIS A 51 6.31 -4.45 5.65
CA HIS A 51 6.08 -5.54 6.59
C HIS A 51 5.29 -6.69 5.95
N HIS A 52 4.22 -6.36 5.22
CA HIS A 52 3.36 -7.38 4.58
C HIS A 52 3.92 -7.95 3.28
N PHE A 53 4.61 -7.13 2.47
CA PHE A 53 5.03 -7.49 1.11
C PHE A 53 6.55 -7.49 0.90
N GLY A 54 7.33 -7.05 1.89
CA GLY A 54 8.77 -6.87 1.76
C GLY A 54 9.16 -5.56 1.06
N ARG A 55 10.48 -5.27 1.03
CA ARG A 55 11.06 -4.05 0.44
C ARG A 55 11.65 -4.24 -0.95
N ASP A 56 12.11 -5.46 -1.23
CA ASP A 56 12.70 -5.84 -2.49
C ASP A 56 12.54 -7.34 -2.65
N ASP A 57 12.07 -7.79 -3.81
CA ASP A 57 12.17 -9.19 -4.17
C ASP A 57 12.73 -9.29 -5.59
N ASN A 58 13.99 -9.72 -5.68
CA ASN A 58 14.55 -10.21 -6.93
C ASN A 58 14.06 -11.62 -7.25
N ARG A 59 13.24 -12.24 -6.39
CA ARG A 59 12.65 -13.55 -6.63
C ARG A 59 11.30 -13.39 -7.31
N LEU A 60 11.04 -14.26 -8.26
CA LEU A 60 9.79 -14.35 -8.99
C LEU A 60 8.58 -14.54 -8.04
N ALA A 61 8.77 -15.31 -6.97
CA ALA A 61 7.72 -15.66 -6.02
C ALA A 61 7.01 -14.44 -5.40
N GLY A 62 7.74 -13.39 -4.98
CA GLY A 62 7.11 -12.18 -4.44
C GLY A 62 6.28 -11.42 -5.48
N TRP A 63 6.76 -11.35 -6.73
CA TRP A 63 5.99 -10.73 -7.82
C TRP A 63 4.73 -11.54 -8.16
N GLN A 64 4.82 -12.87 -8.18
CA GLN A 64 3.69 -13.75 -8.41
C GLN A 64 2.66 -13.68 -7.27
N ALA A 65 3.13 -13.65 -6.02
CA ALA A 65 2.26 -13.48 -4.86
C ALA A 65 1.50 -12.14 -4.90
N MET A 66 2.17 -11.07 -5.36
CA MET A 66 1.51 -9.79 -5.55
C MET A 66 0.52 -9.82 -6.71
N CYS A 67 0.86 -10.42 -7.86
CA CYS A 67 -0.09 -10.64 -8.97
C CYS A 67 -1.31 -11.46 -8.54
N ALA A 68 -1.12 -12.49 -7.72
CA ALA A 68 -2.23 -13.28 -7.17
C ALA A 68 -3.10 -12.45 -6.22
N LEU A 69 -2.49 -11.59 -5.38
CA LEU A 69 -3.22 -10.73 -4.46
C LEU A 69 -4.13 -9.73 -5.18
N VAL A 70 -3.64 -9.14 -6.27
CA VAL A 70 -4.44 -8.24 -7.11
C VAL A 70 -5.35 -9.02 -8.07
N GLN A 71 -5.45 -10.34 -7.93
CA GLN A 71 -6.29 -11.21 -8.74
C GLN A 71 -6.06 -11.00 -10.24
N VAL A 72 -4.80 -11.09 -10.66
CA VAL A 72 -4.45 -11.21 -12.08
C VAL A 72 -4.83 -12.63 -12.53
N ASP A 73 -5.61 -12.73 -13.59
CA ASP A 73 -6.17 -14.01 -14.07
C ASP A 73 -5.08 -15.03 -14.45
N GLU A 74 -4.05 -14.57 -15.15
CA GLU A 74 -2.88 -15.40 -15.50
C GLU A 74 -1.61 -14.81 -14.87
N VAL A 75 -1.19 -15.40 -13.75
CA VAL A 75 0.03 -14.99 -13.06
C VAL A 75 1.26 -15.32 -13.92
N PRO A 76 2.05 -14.31 -14.36
CA PRO A 76 3.15 -14.58 -15.27
C PRO A 76 4.30 -15.39 -14.66
N ASP A 77 5.07 -16.02 -15.52
CA ASP A 77 6.25 -16.85 -15.22
C ASP A 77 7.57 -16.07 -15.11
N SER A 78 7.53 -14.74 -15.27
CA SER A 78 8.72 -13.90 -15.20
C SER A 78 8.46 -12.57 -14.50
N ILE A 79 9.48 -12.07 -13.81
CA ILE A 79 9.43 -10.80 -13.08
C ILE A 79 9.08 -9.64 -14.02
N LYS A 80 9.64 -9.65 -15.23
CA LYS A 80 9.39 -8.61 -16.23
C LYS A 80 7.92 -8.57 -16.64
N LYS A 81 7.32 -9.73 -16.93
CA LYS A 81 5.89 -9.82 -17.27
C LYS A 81 5.00 -9.45 -16.08
N CYS A 82 5.32 -9.92 -14.86
CA CYS A 82 4.58 -9.53 -13.66
C CYS A 82 4.54 -8.00 -13.50
N LYS A 83 5.71 -7.34 -13.60
CA LYS A 83 5.83 -5.88 -13.54
C LYS A 83 5.03 -5.17 -14.63
N GLN A 84 4.96 -5.74 -15.82
CA GLN A 84 4.21 -5.18 -16.93
C GLN A 84 2.70 -5.24 -16.63
N VAL A 85 2.17 -6.42 -16.29
CA VAL A 85 0.75 -6.61 -15.97
C VAL A 85 0.30 -5.69 -14.83
N LEU A 86 1.11 -5.60 -13.77
CA LEU A 86 0.82 -4.74 -12.62
C LEU A 86 0.76 -3.24 -12.98
N ARG A 87 1.48 -2.82 -14.03
CA ARG A 87 1.47 -1.41 -14.50
C ARG A 87 0.38 -1.10 -15.49
N THR A 88 0.02 -2.07 -16.34
CA THR A 88 -0.88 -1.82 -17.48
C THR A 88 -2.31 -2.21 -17.21
N THR A 89 -2.51 -3.24 -16.38
CA THR A 89 -3.81 -3.92 -16.25
C THR A 89 -4.38 -3.79 -14.83
N VAL A 90 -3.53 -3.45 -13.85
CA VAL A 90 -3.93 -3.42 -12.44
C VAL A 90 -3.96 -1.98 -11.94
N TRP A 91 -5.16 -1.53 -11.59
CA TRP A 91 -5.38 -0.21 -11.00
C TRP A 91 -5.88 -0.38 -9.56
N VAL A 92 -4.97 -0.45 -8.60
CA VAL A 92 -5.27 -0.62 -7.17
C VAL A 92 -4.58 0.45 -6.34
N ASN A 93 -5.17 0.82 -5.20
CA ASN A 93 -4.50 1.74 -4.27
C ASN A 93 -3.55 0.96 -3.34
N ILE A 94 -2.37 1.50 -3.09
CA ILE A 94 -1.37 0.88 -2.21
C ILE A 94 -1.90 0.66 -0.78
N PHE A 95 -2.68 1.61 -0.25
CA PHE A 95 -3.28 1.46 1.07
C PHE A 95 -4.35 0.37 1.07
N ASP A 96 -5.10 0.20 -0.02
CA ASP A 96 -6.11 -0.86 -0.13
C ASP A 96 -5.47 -2.26 -0.19
N LEU A 97 -4.23 -2.38 -0.70
CA LEU A 97 -3.48 -3.64 -0.64
C LEU A 97 -3.10 -4.02 0.79
N VAL A 98 -2.67 -3.03 1.58
CA VAL A 98 -2.37 -3.23 3.00
C VAL A 98 -3.66 -3.54 3.75
N ASP A 99 -4.73 -2.78 3.51
CA ASP A 99 -6.05 -3.02 4.11
C ASP A 99 -6.54 -4.44 3.78
N ALA A 100 -6.47 -4.89 2.53
CA ALA A 100 -6.84 -6.25 2.13
C ALA A 100 -6.05 -7.35 2.85
N LYS A 101 -4.76 -7.13 3.14
CA LYS A 101 -3.96 -8.07 3.94
C LYS A 101 -4.32 -8.06 5.41
N ARG A 102 -4.76 -6.93 5.95
CA ARG A 102 -5.18 -6.78 7.35
C ARG A 102 -6.58 -7.33 7.59
N THR A 103 -7.53 -7.00 6.72
CA THR A 103 -8.94 -7.39 6.84
C THR A 103 -9.23 -8.77 6.27
N GLY A 104 -8.38 -9.28 5.36
CA GLY A 104 -8.65 -10.49 4.58
C GLY A 104 -9.65 -10.26 3.43
N GLU A 105 -10.11 -9.03 3.23
CA GLU A 105 -11.04 -8.69 2.15
C GLU A 105 -10.32 -8.61 0.80
N PRO A 106 -11.01 -8.89 -0.32
CA PRO A 106 -10.44 -8.74 -1.65
C PRO A 106 -10.07 -7.28 -1.94
N VAL A 107 -8.91 -7.09 -2.57
CA VAL A 107 -8.41 -5.76 -2.97
C VAL A 107 -9.37 -5.10 -3.94
N LYS A 108 -9.66 -3.82 -3.71
CA LYS A 108 -10.47 -3.02 -4.62
C LYS A 108 -9.71 -2.69 -5.91
N LYS A 109 -10.07 -3.37 -7.00
CA LYS A 109 -9.62 -3.05 -8.35
C LYS A 109 -10.46 -1.93 -8.96
N HIS A 110 -9.80 -1.03 -9.69
CA HIS A 110 -10.44 0.00 -10.48
C HIS A 110 -10.36 -0.35 -11.98
N ALA A 111 -11.34 0.11 -12.75
CA ALA A 111 -11.40 -0.16 -14.18
C ALA A 111 -10.35 0.62 -14.99
N SER A 112 -9.83 1.74 -14.45
CA SER A 112 -8.85 2.58 -15.14
C SER A 112 -7.98 3.36 -14.15
N ALA A 113 -6.86 3.88 -14.65
CA ALA A 113 -6.01 4.83 -13.92
C ALA A 113 -6.81 6.05 -13.44
N GLU A 114 -7.72 6.57 -14.26
CA GLU A 114 -8.58 7.71 -13.91
C GLU A 114 -9.54 7.40 -12.76
N ALA A 115 -10.15 6.21 -12.77
CA ALA A 115 -10.99 5.75 -11.69
C ALA A 115 -10.20 5.63 -10.37
N LEU A 116 -8.98 5.07 -10.43
CA LEU A 116 -8.07 5.01 -9.29
C LEU A 116 -7.66 6.42 -8.82
N ARG A 117 -7.37 7.36 -9.73
CA ARG A 117 -7.07 8.77 -9.39
C ARG A 117 -8.24 9.42 -8.64
N LYS A 118 -9.46 9.30 -9.17
CA LYS A 118 -10.68 9.88 -8.56
C LYS A 118 -10.94 9.28 -7.19
N TYR A 119 -10.81 7.96 -7.06
CA TYR A 119 -10.96 7.25 -5.79
C TYR A 119 -9.92 7.70 -4.76
N SER A 120 -8.64 7.74 -5.14
CA SER A 120 -7.53 8.10 -4.26
C SER A 120 -7.62 9.56 -3.79
N LYS A 121 -8.03 10.49 -4.67
CA LYS A 121 -8.31 11.89 -4.29
C LYS A 121 -9.49 11.99 -3.34
N LYS A 122 -10.60 11.29 -3.63
CA LYS A 122 -11.82 11.31 -2.78
C LYS A 122 -11.55 10.81 -1.36
N HIS A 123 -10.76 9.75 -1.21
CA HIS A 123 -10.48 9.14 0.10
C HIS A 123 -9.20 9.64 0.76
N LYS A 124 -8.51 10.62 0.14
CA LYS A 124 -7.21 11.14 0.58
C LYS A 124 -6.14 10.04 0.76
N LYS A 125 -6.27 8.94 0.00
CA LYS A 125 -5.35 7.80 -0.02
C LYS A 125 -4.25 8.04 -1.06
N ILE A 126 -3.44 9.09 -0.86
CA ILE A 126 -2.36 9.47 -1.77
C ILE A 126 -1.03 9.01 -1.18
N PHE A 127 -0.34 8.14 -1.92
CA PHE A 127 0.95 7.64 -1.50
C PHE A 127 2.08 8.57 -1.97
N PRO A 128 3.04 8.96 -1.10
CA PRO A 128 4.12 9.85 -1.50
C PRO A 128 5.11 9.17 -2.46
N LYS A 129 5.35 9.82 -3.61
CA LYS A 129 6.28 9.32 -4.65
C LYS A 129 7.71 9.12 -4.15
N LYS A 130 8.21 10.00 -3.27
CA LYS A 130 9.59 9.91 -2.73
C LYS A 130 9.79 8.64 -1.92
N THR A 131 8.91 8.38 -0.95
CA THR A 131 9.01 7.21 -0.07
C THR A 131 8.69 5.91 -0.80
N ALA A 132 7.77 5.93 -1.77
CA ALA A 132 7.51 4.77 -2.61
C ALA A 132 8.71 4.32 -3.46
N LYS A 133 9.65 5.22 -3.79
CA LYS A 133 10.87 4.85 -4.52
C LYS A 133 11.83 3.97 -3.71
N GLU A 134 11.66 3.91 -2.39
CA GLU A 134 12.47 3.06 -1.51
C GLU A 134 12.06 1.58 -1.60
N ASN A 135 10.89 1.27 -2.19
CA ASN A 135 10.39 -0.09 -2.34
C ASN A 135 10.05 -0.38 -3.81
N ARG A 136 10.69 -1.39 -4.40
CA ARG A 136 10.54 -1.69 -5.83
C ARG A 136 9.13 -2.13 -6.20
N PHE A 137 8.42 -2.83 -5.31
CA PHE A 137 7.02 -3.19 -5.54
C PHE A 137 6.14 -1.95 -5.64
N LEU A 138 6.33 -1.01 -4.71
CA LEU A 138 5.60 0.26 -4.71
C LEU A 138 5.83 1.03 -6.01
N THR A 139 7.09 1.12 -6.49
CA THR A 139 7.38 1.84 -7.75
C THR A 139 6.63 1.31 -8.97
N VAL A 140 6.23 0.04 -8.98
CA VAL A 140 5.49 -0.57 -10.08
C VAL A 140 4.00 -0.24 -10.01
N LEU A 141 3.46 -0.11 -8.80
CA LEU A 141 2.06 0.19 -8.53
C LEU A 141 1.75 1.70 -8.48
N LEU A 142 2.79 2.54 -8.48
CA LEU A 142 2.62 4.00 -8.52
C LEU A 142 1.96 4.42 -9.83
N ILE A 143 0.85 5.13 -9.71
CA ILE A 143 0.27 5.91 -10.79
C ILE A 143 0.59 7.40 -10.58
N GLU A 144 0.81 8.12 -11.67
CA GLU A 144 0.88 9.58 -11.59
C GLU A 144 -0.51 10.14 -11.31
N MET A 145 -0.60 11.13 -10.42
CA MET A 145 -1.86 11.69 -9.93
C MET A 145 -2.25 13.01 -10.62
N PHE A 146 -1.35 13.52 -11.44
CA PHE A 146 -1.40 14.78 -12.18
C PHE A 146 -1.31 14.49 -13.68
#